data_AF-A0A1J5PDD5-F1
#
_entry.id   AF-A0A1J5PDD5-F1
#
_cell.length_a   1.000
_cell.length_b   1.000
_cell.length_c   1.000
_cell.angle_alpha   90.00
_cell.angle_beta   90.00
_cell.angle_gamma   90.00
#
_symmetry.space_group_name_H-M   'P 1'
#
loop_
_entity.id
_entity.type
_entity.pdbx_description
1 polymer ?
#
loop_
_entity_poly.entity_id
_entity_poly.type
_entity_poly.pdbx_seq_one_letter_code
_entity_poly.pdbx_strand_id
1 'polypeptide(L)' 'MSFIISVFKELLSLFVDDGSLALQVLGLIVVVAVLVKGAGVSGLIGAALLLVGCLVILTLSLRRMVK' A
#
# COMPACT_ATOMS: atom_id res chain seq x y z
N MET A 1 1.41 32.17 -0.28
CA MET A 1 1.68 30.88 0.40
C MET A 1 2.72 30.15 -0.42
N SER A 2 3.79 29.66 0.20
CA SER A 2 4.95 29.11 -0.52
C SER A 2 4.51 27.92 -1.39
N PHE A 3 4.86 27.93 -2.68
CA PHE A 3 4.51 26.91 -3.69
C PHE A 3 4.74 25.47 -3.17
N ILE A 4 5.81 25.29 -2.39
CA ILE A 4 6.18 24.04 -1.71
C ILE A 4 5.04 23.50 -0.83
N ILE A 5 4.36 24.35 -0.06
CA ILE A 5 3.28 23.93 0.84
C ILE A 5 2.06 23.44 0.04
N SER A 6 1.80 24.03 -1.12
CA SER A 6 0.71 23.59 -2.00
C SER A 6 0.99 22.19 -2.55
N VAL A 7 2.21 21.94 -3.04
CA VAL A 7 2.63 20.63 -3.56
C VAL A 7 2.47 19.54 -2.50
N PHE A 8 2.93 19.77 -1.27
CA PHE A 8 2.75 18.79 -0.18
C PHE A 8 1.28 18.55 0.16
N LYS A 9 0.44 19.59 0.10
CA LYS A 9 -0.99 19.47 0.38
C LYS A 9 -1.72 18.68 -0.72
N GLU A 10 -1.38 18.90 -1.99
CA GLU A 10 -1.90 18.13 -3.13
C GLU A 10 -1.52 16.65 -3.02
N LEU A 11 -0.24 16.37 -2.70
CA LEU A 11 0.24 14.99 -2.54
C LEU A 11 -0.45 14.27 -1.37
N LEU A 12 -0.61 14.94 -0.23
CA LEU A 12 -1.34 14.39 0.91
C LEU A 12 -2.83 14.21 0.59
N SER A 13 -3.44 15.15 -0.14
CA SER A 13 -4.84 15.03 -0.56
C SER A 13 -5.06 13.84 -1.50
N LEU A 14 -4.15 13.60 -2.44
CA LEU A 14 -4.19 12.44 -3.34
C LEU A 14 -4.02 11.13 -2.55
N PHE A 15 -3.12 11.11 -1.57
CA PHE A 15 -2.91 9.95 -0.69
C PHE A 15 -4.13 9.67 0.22
N VAL A 16 -4.84 10.70 0.65
CA VAL A 16 -6.07 10.60 1.44
C VAL A 16 -7.25 10.16 0.58
N ASP A 17 -7.34 10.62 -0.67
CA ASP A 17 -8.33 10.15 -1.64
C ASP A 17 -8.13 8.66 -1.97
N ASP A 18 -6.86 8.25 -2.09
CA ASP A 18 -6.45 6.85 -2.17
C ASP A 18 -6.44 6.13 -0.79
N GLY A 19 -7.00 6.72 0.27
CA GLY A 19 -6.88 6.24 1.65
C GLY A 19 -7.33 4.78 1.85
N SER A 20 -8.31 4.31 1.05
CA SER A 20 -8.71 2.90 1.01
C SER A 20 -7.60 1.97 0.52
N LEU A 21 -6.78 2.43 -0.43
CA LEU A 21 -5.63 1.72 -0.98
C LEU A 21 -4.49 1.66 0.03
N ALA A 22 -4.17 2.78 0.67
CA ALA A 22 -3.13 2.86 1.68
C ALA A 22 -3.42 1.94 2.88
N LEU A 23 -4.67 1.89 3.36
CA LEU A 23 -5.09 0.99 4.42
C LEU A 23 -4.94 -0.49 4.05
N GLN A 24 -5.28 -0.87 2.81
CA GLN A 24 -5.12 -2.24 2.32
C GLN A 24 -3.64 -2.65 2.27
N VAL A 25 -2.77 -1.77 1.76
CA VAL A 25 -1.33 -2.02 1.70
C VAL A 25 -0.74 -2.12 3.10
N LEU A 26 -1.13 -1.23 4.03
CA LEU A 26 -0.68 -1.28 5.41
C LEU A 26 -1.09 -2.60 6.10
N GLY A 27 -2.33 -3.04 5.90
CA GLY A 27 -2.82 -4.32 6.41
C GLY A 27 -2.01 -5.50 5.86
N LEU A 28 -1.72 -5.50 4.56
CA LEU A 28 -0.87 -6.51 3.93
C LEU A 28 0.54 -6.54 4.55
N ILE A 29 1.15 -5.37 4.77
CA ILE A 29 2.48 -5.25 5.40
C ILE A 29 2.47 -5.85 6.80
N VAL A 30 1.46 -5.54 7.62
CA VAL A 30 1.35 -6.07 8.99
C VAL A 30 1.22 -7.60 8.96
N VAL A 31 0.37 -8.15 8.09
CA VAL A 31 0.20 -9.61 7.96
C VAL A 31 1.50 -10.29 7.55
N VAL A 32 2.20 -9.75 6.54
CA VAL A 32 3.47 -10.35 6.09
C VAL A 32 4.57 -10.21 7.15
N ALA A 33 4.65 -9.07 7.85
CA ALA A 33 5.61 -8.88 8.93
C ALA A 33 5.40 -9.91 10.07
N VAL A 34 4.15 -10.18 10.43
CA VAL A 34 3.80 -11.22 11.41
C VAL A 34 4.15 -12.61 10.88
N LEU A 35 3.94 -12.91 9.59
CA LEU A 35 4.35 -14.19 9.00
C LEU A 35 5.88 -14.38 9.05
N VAL A 36 6.64 -13.37 8.64
CA VAL A 36 8.10 -13.46 8.57
C VAL A 36 8.72 -13.53 9.97
N LYS A 37 8.31 -12.66 10.90
CA LYS A 37 8.87 -12.65 12.26
C LYS A 37 8.26 -13.68 13.21
N GLY A 38 6.98 -13.99 13.05
CA GLY A 38 6.24 -14.88 13.95
C GLY A 38 6.24 -16.34 13.52
N ALA A 39 6.14 -16.62 12.22
CA ALA A 39 6.11 -17.99 11.68
C ALA A 39 7.44 -18.43 11.06
N GLY A 40 8.49 -17.60 11.11
CA GLY A 40 9.82 -17.93 10.60
C GLY A 40 9.90 -18.10 9.09
N VAL A 41 8.92 -17.54 8.36
CA VAL A 41 8.90 -17.58 6.89
C VAL A 41 10.13 -16.84 6.35
N SER A 42 10.77 -17.39 5.32
CA SER A 42 11.96 -16.77 4.74
C SER A 42 11.65 -15.34 4.28
N GLY A 43 12.59 -14.41 4.53
CA GLY A 43 12.42 -13.01 4.14
C GLY A 43 12.19 -12.83 2.63
N LEU A 44 12.74 -13.72 1.81
CA LEU A 44 12.55 -13.71 0.37
C LEU A 44 11.09 -14.04 -0.02
N ILE A 45 10.48 -15.01 0.66
CA ILE A 45 9.06 -15.36 0.46
C ILE A 45 8.17 -14.21 0.94
N GLY A 46 8.49 -13.60 2.08
CA GLY A 46 7.78 -12.41 2.56
C GLY A 46 7.84 -11.25 1.56
N ALA A 47 9.01 -10.96 1.00
CA ALA A 47 9.18 -9.92 -0.02
C ALA A 47 8.36 -10.23 -1.29
N ALA A 48 8.37 -11.48 -1.76
CA ALA A 48 7.55 -11.88 -2.90
C ALA A 48 6.04 -11.73 -2.61
N LEU A 49 5.59 -12.10 -1.40
CA LEU A 49 4.21 -11.94 -0.96
C LEU A 49 3.77 -10.47 -0.95
N LEU A 50 4.63 -9.56 -0.47
CA LEU A 50 4.36 -8.12 -0.49
C LEU A 50 4.26 -7.60 -1.92
N LEU A 51 5.19 -8.00 -2.79
CA LEU A 51 5.22 -7.53 -4.17
C LEU A 51 3.95 -7.96 -4.91
N VAL A 52 3.60 -9.24 -4.83
CA VAL A 52 2.39 -9.78 -5.47
C VAL A 52 1.13 -9.19 -4.84
N GLY A 53 1.05 -9.11 -3.51
CA GLY A 53 -0.11 -8.57 -2.81
C GLY A 53 -0.35 -7.08 -3.13
N CYS A 54 0.70 -6.27 -3.22
CA CYS A 54 0.59 -4.88 -3.65
C CYS A 54 0.07 -4.76 -5.09
N LEU A 55 0.55 -5.59 -6.02
CA LEU A 55 0.05 -5.60 -7.40
C LEU A 55 -1.44 -5.99 -7.48
N VAL A 56 -1.88 -6.94 -6.66
CA VAL A 56 -3.29 -7.35 -6.57
C VAL A 56 -4.14 -6.20 -6.01
N ILE A 57 -3.72 -5.56 -4.93
CA ILE A 57 -4.43 -4.41 -4.34
C ILE A 57 -4.55 -3.27 -5.35
N LEU A 58 -3.46 -2.96 -6.07
CA LEU A 58 -3.45 -1.94 -7.12
C LEU A 58 -4.43 -2.29 -8.26
N THR A 59 -4.36 -3.50 -8.80
CA THR A 59 -5.24 -3.92 -9.89
C THR A 59 -6.72 -3.94 -9.49
N LEU A 60 -7.04 -4.36 -8.26
CA LEU A 60 -8.40 -4.29 -7.72
C LEU A 60 -8.87 -2.84 -7.53
N SER A 61 -7.98 -1.93 -7.15
CA SER A 61 -8.30 -0.50 -7.07
C SER A 61 -8.59 0.10 -8.43
N LEU A 62 -7.72 -0.14 -9.41
CA LEU A 62 -7.92 0.33 -10.78
C LEU A 62 -9.23 -0.22 -11.37
N ARG A 63 -9.53 -1.49 -11.13
CA ARG A 63 -10.82 -2.09 -11.53
C ARG A 63 -12.03 -1.45 -10.85
N ARG A 64 -11.90 -0.97 -9.62
CA ARG A 64 -12.97 -0.24 -8.92
C ARG A 64 -13.17 1.17 -9.48
N MET A 65 -12.10 1.83 -9.93
CA MET A 65 -12.19 3.17 -10.53
C MET A 65 -12.73 3.18 -11.97
N VAL A 66 -12.44 2.13 -12.75
CA VAL A 66 -12.83 2.04 -14.17
C VAL A 66 -14.29 1.57 -14.36
N LYS A 67 -14.93 1.09 -13.29
CA LYS A 67 -16.29 0.54 -13.31
C LYS A 67 -17.29 1.57 -12.77
#